data_AF-A0A8H7WLQ1-F1
#
_entry.id   AF-A0A8H7WLQ1-F1
#
_cell.length_a   1.000
_cell.length_b   1.000
_cell.length_c   1.000
_cell.angle_alpha   90.00
_cell.angle_beta   90.00
_cell.angle_gamma   90.00
#
_symmetry.space_group_name_H-M   'P 1'
#
loop_
_entity.id
_entity.type
_entity.pdbx_description
1 polymer ?
#
loop_
_entity_poly.entity_id
_entity_poly.type
_entity_poly.pdbx_seq_one_letter_code
_entity_poly.pdbx_strand_id
1 'polypeptide(L)'
;MYLHQSSLLPFLLPLASTVFASPSSSPNPSDYPNDSKTEPTVHLRNGSYYGRYLDSFHQDVFLGIPFAEPPVGEGRFANPVP
;
A
#
# COMPACT_ATOMS: atom_id res chain seq x y z
N MET A 1 -18.11 58.86 -34.00
CA MET A 1 -18.55 57.46 -34.26
C MET A 1 -17.48 56.53 -33.73
N TYR A 2 -17.91 55.41 -33.14
CA TYR A 2 -17.15 54.32 -32.54
C TYR A 2 -16.78 54.43 -31.04
N LEU A 3 -17.59 53.70 -30.27
CA LEU A 3 -17.32 53.15 -28.94
C LEU A 3 -15.93 52.51 -28.92
N HIS A 4 -15.13 52.83 -27.89
CA HIS A 4 -14.11 51.91 -27.42
C HIS A 4 -14.58 51.29 -26.11
N GLN A 5 -14.84 50.00 -26.25
CA GLN A 5 -15.33 49.05 -25.28
C GLN A 5 -14.25 48.70 -24.25
N SER A 6 -14.71 48.00 -23.20
CA SER A 6 -13.96 47.05 -22.35
C SER A 6 -13.00 47.60 -21.30
N SER A 7 -13.50 47.65 -20.06
CA SER A 7 -12.73 47.36 -18.85
C SER A 7 -13.45 46.22 -18.12
N LEU A 8 -12.87 45.02 -18.20
CA LEU A 8 -13.35 43.79 -17.56
C LEU A 8 -13.15 43.88 -16.05
N LEU A 9 -14.23 43.73 -15.28
CA LEU A 9 -14.17 43.46 -13.85
C LEU A 9 -13.47 42.10 -13.61
N PRO A 10 -12.46 41.99 -12.73
CA PRO A 10 -11.96 40.67 -12.34
C PRO A 10 -13.00 39.99 -11.44
N PHE A 11 -13.61 38.92 -11.96
CA PHE A 11 -14.40 38.00 -11.16
C PHE A 11 -13.48 37.31 -10.15
N LEU A 12 -13.66 37.63 -8.87
CA LEU A 12 -13.02 36.94 -7.76
C LEU A 12 -13.69 35.56 -7.60
N LEU A 13 -12.99 34.50 -8.02
CA LEU A 13 -13.47 33.12 -7.82
C LEU A 13 -13.31 32.75 -6.33
N PRO A 14 -14.35 32.23 -5.65
CA PRO A 14 -14.20 31.70 -4.31
C PRO A 14 -13.36 30.42 -4.35
N LEU A 15 -12.32 30.37 -3.52
CA LEU A 15 -11.50 29.20 -3.29
C LEU A 15 -12.41 28.12 -2.66
N ALA A 16 -12.76 27.08 -3.43
CA ALA A 16 -13.51 25.96 -2.91
C ALA A 16 -12.60 25.13 -1.99
N SER A 17 -12.71 25.31 -0.68
CA SER A 17 -12.12 24.41 0.31
C SER A 17 -12.82 23.06 0.22
N THR A 18 -12.21 22.08 -0.45
CA THR A 18 -12.69 20.70 -0.40
C THR A 18 -12.37 20.11 0.96
N VAL A 19 -13.41 19.84 1.75
CA VAL A 19 -13.28 19.05 2.98
C VAL A 19 -13.05 17.60 2.55
N PHE A 20 -11.83 17.09 2.72
CA PHE A 20 -11.55 15.68 2.55
C PHE A 20 -12.11 14.93 3.77
N ALA A 21 -13.34 14.42 3.65
CA ALA A 21 -13.89 13.51 4.64
C ALA A 21 -13.05 12.21 4.59
N SER A 22 -12.20 12.01 5.60
CA SER A 22 -11.49 10.74 5.76
C SER A 22 -12.49 9.71 6.30
N PRO A 23 -12.77 8.60 5.60
CA PRO A 23 -13.51 7.51 6.21
C PRO A 23 -12.58 6.80 7.22
N SER A 24 -12.48 7.32 8.45
CA SER A 24 -11.83 6.60 9.55
C SER A 24 -12.89 5.85 10.38
N SER A 25 -13.60 4.94 9.74
CA SER A 25 -14.17 3.82 10.48
C SER A 25 -13.25 2.65 10.21
N SER A 26 -12.31 2.38 11.12
CA SER A 26 -11.66 1.07 11.15
C SER A 26 -12.79 0.04 11.23
N PRO A 27 -12.90 -0.88 10.26
CA PRO A 27 -13.95 -1.88 10.28
C PRO A 27 -13.88 -2.64 11.61
N ASN A 28 -15.01 -2.75 12.30
CA ASN A 28 -15.08 -3.58 13.49
C ASN A 28 -14.94 -5.04 13.02
N PRO A 29 -13.97 -5.83 13.52
CA PRO A 29 -13.68 -7.17 12.98
C PRO A 29 -14.87 -8.14 12.99
N SER A 30 -15.94 -7.81 13.71
CA SER A 30 -17.17 -8.59 13.83
C SER A 30 -18.20 -8.39 12.70
N ASP A 31 -18.03 -7.42 11.80
CA ASP A 31 -19.02 -7.09 10.74
C ASP A 31 -18.82 -7.84 9.41
N TYR A 32 -17.85 -8.76 9.31
CA TYR A 32 -17.62 -9.55 8.09
C TYR A 32 -18.28 -10.94 8.18
N PRO A 33 -19.32 -11.22 7.36
CA PRO A 33 -19.88 -12.56 7.25
C PRO A 33 -18.94 -13.43 6.40
N ASN A 34 -18.45 -14.53 7.01
CA ASN A 34 -17.28 -15.34 6.61
C ASN A 34 -15.95 -14.61 6.79
N ASP A 35 -15.18 -15.12 7.76
CA ASP A 35 -13.79 -14.83 8.09
C ASP A 35 -12.88 -14.97 6.86
N SER A 36 -12.88 -13.97 5.99
CA SER A 36 -11.82 -13.79 5.01
C SER A 36 -10.60 -13.28 5.77
N LYS A 37 -10.01 -14.17 6.56
CA LYS A 37 -8.77 -13.94 7.29
C LYS A 37 -7.69 -13.60 6.27
N THR A 38 -7.49 -12.30 6.05
CA THR A 38 -6.49 -11.79 5.12
C THR A 38 -5.15 -12.41 5.50
N GLU A 39 -4.46 -13.01 4.52
CA GLU A 39 -3.17 -13.64 4.75
C GLU A 39 -2.19 -12.60 5.35
N PRO A 40 -1.45 -12.98 6.40
CA PRO A 40 -0.44 -12.10 6.99
C PRO A 40 0.51 -11.60 5.91
N THR A 41 0.73 -10.28 5.85
CA THR A 41 1.57 -9.66 4.82
C THR A 41 2.63 -8.78 5.49
N VAL A 42 3.90 -8.92 5.08
CA VAL A 42 5.01 -8.09 5.57
C VAL A 42 5.72 -7.41 4.40
N HIS A 43 6.03 -6.13 4.56
CA HIS A 43 6.74 -5.31 3.58
C HIS A 43 8.22 -5.16 3.97
N LEU A 44 9.12 -5.60 3.08
CA LEU A 44 10.57 -5.51 3.21
C LEU A 44 11.15 -4.65 2.09
N ARG A 45 12.47 -4.40 2.14
CA ARG A 45 13.18 -3.62 1.10
C ARG A 45 13.16 -4.29 -0.27
N ASN A 46 13.07 -5.62 -0.32
CA ASN A 46 13.14 -6.44 -1.53
C ASN A 46 11.76 -6.90 -2.04
N GLY A 47 10.66 -6.44 -1.41
CA GLY A 47 9.30 -6.81 -1.80
C GLY A 47 8.40 -7.09 -0.60
N SER A 48 7.20 -7.59 -0.90
CA SER A 48 6.23 -8.00 0.12
C SER A 48 6.11 -9.51 0.15
N TYR A 49 5.96 -10.08 1.33
CA TYR A 49 5.78 -11.51 1.52
C TYR A 49 4.46 -11.80 2.20
N TYR A 50 3.76 -12.79 1.66
CA TYR A 50 2.55 -13.34 2.23
C TYR A 50 2.92 -14.57 3.06
N GLY A 51 2.30 -14.68 4.23
CA GLY A 51 2.48 -15.76 5.18
C GLY A 51 1.16 -16.46 5.44
N ARG A 52 1.17 -17.35 6.43
CA ARG A 52 -0.01 -18.07 6.89
C ARG A 52 -0.14 -17.90 8.40
N TYR A 53 -1.34 -17.56 8.84
CA TYR A 53 -1.68 -17.59 10.26
C TYR A 53 -1.98 -19.03 10.70
N LEU A 54 -1.34 -19.49 11.76
CA LEU A 54 -1.59 -20.78 12.40
C LEU A 54 -2.44 -20.59 13.66
N ASP A 55 -3.69 -21.03 13.60
CA ASP A 55 -4.67 -20.82 14.67
C ASP A 55 -4.27 -21.46 16.00
N SER A 56 -3.84 -22.73 15.95
CA SER A 56 -3.43 -23.47 17.14
C SER A 56 -2.25 -22.84 17.89
N PHE A 57 -1.44 -22.03 17.21
CA PHE A 57 -0.25 -21.40 17.77
C PHE A 57 -0.39 -19.88 17.92
N HIS A 58 -1.47 -19.29 17.40
CA HIS A 58 -1.67 -17.84 17.32
C HIS A 58 -0.45 -17.11 16.73
N GLN A 59 0.08 -17.64 15.62
CA GLN A 59 1.34 -17.17 15.02
C GLN A 59 1.21 -16.98 13.51
N ASP A 60 1.89 -15.97 13.00
CA ASP A 60 2.11 -15.77 11.56
C ASP A 60 3.42 -16.43 11.14
N VAL A 61 3.36 -17.25 10.10
CA VAL A 61 4.51 -18.00 9.59
C VAL A 61 4.76 -17.66 8.13
N PHE A 62 6.00 -17.31 7.82
CA PHE A 62 6.47 -16.96 6.48
C PHE A 62 7.57 -17.94 6.07
N LEU A 63 7.33 -18.75 5.04
CA LEU A 63 8.21 -19.83 4.62
C LEU A 63 8.77 -19.59 3.22
N GLY A 64 9.97 -20.08 2.95
CA GLY A 64 10.58 -20.00 1.61
C GLY A 64 11.07 -18.60 1.22
N ILE A 65 11.34 -17.73 2.19
CA ILE A 65 11.79 -16.35 1.96
C ILE A 65 13.25 -16.37 1.45
N PRO A 66 13.54 -15.93 0.22
CA PRO A 66 14.90 -15.87 -0.28
C PRO A 66 15.67 -14.74 0.42
N PHE A 67 16.92 -15.03 0.79
CA PHE A 67 17.83 -14.08 1.45
C PHE A 67 19.15 -13.88 0.70
N ALA A 68 19.36 -14.65 -0.38
CA ALA A 68 20.55 -14.62 -1.20
C ALA A 68 20.25 -15.15 -2.60
N GLU A 69 21.12 -14.86 -3.58
CA GLU A 69 21.10 -15.42 -4.92
C GLU A 69 21.31 -16.96 -4.91
N PRO A 70 20.69 -17.73 -5.82
CA PRO A 70 20.91 -19.17 -5.92
C PRO A 70 22.38 -19.54 -6.20
N PRO A 71 23.00 -20.47 -5.45
CA PRO A 71 24.43 -20.82 -5.57
C PRO A 71 24.70 -21.78 -6.74
N VAL A 72 24.29 -21.40 -7.95
CA VAL A 72 24.46 -22.17 -9.19
C VAL A 72 25.45 -21.50 -10.14
N GLY A 73 26.00 -22.26 -11.10
CA GLY A 73 27.02 -21.75 -12.04
C GLY A 73 28.28 -21.27 -11.30
N GLU A 74 28.72 -20.05 -11.63
CA GLU A 74 29.85 -19.36 -10.98
C GLU A 74 29.62 -19.08 -9.48
N GLY A 75 28.36 -19.08 -9.01
CA GLY A 75 28.03 -18.95 -7.59
C GLY A 75 28.31 -20.21 -6.78
N ARG A 76 28.65 -21.34 -7.42
CA ARG A 76 28.97 -22.58 -6.71
C ARG A 76 30.28 -22.42 -5.92
N PHE A 77 30.23 -22.71 -4.63
CA PHE A 77 31.35 -22.57 -3.69
C PHE A 77 31.79 -21.12 -3.39
N ALA A 78 31.10 -20.12 -3.94
CA ALA A 78 31.30 -18.72 -3.57
C ALA A 78 30.56 -18.38 -2.26
N ASN A 79 30.92 -17.25 -1.65
CA ASN A 79 30.13 -16.68 -0.56
C ASN A 79 28.73 -16.27 -1.06
N PRO A 80 27.69 -16.33 -0.21
CA PRO A 80 26.34 -15.92 -0.59
C PRO A 80 26.29 -14.42 -0.94
N VAL A 81 25.56 -14.10 -2.00
CA VAL A 81 25.28 -12.72 -2.44
C VAL A 81 23.86 -12.36 -1.96
N PRO A 82 23.68 -11.30 -1.15
CA PRO A 82 22.37 -10.86 -0.65
C PRO A 82 21.38 -10.41 -1.73
#